data_AF-A0A842T6W9-F1
#
_entry.id   AF-A0A842T6W9-F1
#
_cell.length_a   1.000
_cell.length_b   1.000
_cell.length_c   1.000
_cell.angle_alpha   90.00
_cell.angle_beta   90.00
_cell.angle_gamma   90.00
#
_symmetry.space_group_name_H-M   'P 1'
#
loop_
_entity.id
_entity.type
_entity.pdbx_description
1 polymer ?
#
loop_
_entity_poly.entity_id
_entity_poly.type
_entity_poly.pdbx_seq_one_letter_code
_entity_poly.pdbx_strand_id
1 'polypeptide(L)'
;MEFDLSSFKVLIKKIFPPHKCVYTIDTSGDGTADSILIRAVNVVIPIEIPEELDIGDMIGGQMDSENLDFSSFLTLYLDEEQIKLPKNLKSEKSLTENFSLYHKDQKLSFNDLVEGKFGGRTIGLGDKIDIVLKVGEKTLNKLTEGKHTLTLESSSFPSLDVHFNLSEDNFNRIYSDGELQ
;
A
#
# COMPACT_ATOMS: atom_id res chain seq x y z
N MET A 1 1.52 -9.27 -29.68
CA MET A 1 1.13 -7.86 -29.81
C MET A 1 1.89 -7.14 -28.70
N GLU A 2 2.93 -6.35 -29.03
CA GLU A 2 3.63 -5.55 -28.01
C GLU A 2 2.72 -4.39 -27.63
N PHE A 3 2.28 -4.36 -26.37
CA PHE A 3 1.51 -3.24 -25.86
C PHE A 3 2.46 -2.07 -25.60
N ASP A 4 2.15 -0.90 -26.15
CA ASP A 4 2.86 0.34 -25.79
C ASP A 4 2.46 0.76 -24.36
N LEU A 5 3.33 0.42 -23.40
CA LEU A 5 3.14 0.74 -21.98
C LEU A 5 3.60 2.16 -21.62
N SER A 6 4.04 2.99 -22.57
CA SER A 6 4.56 4.33 -22.29
C SER A 6 3.55 5.22 -21.57
N SER A 7 2.29 5.22 -22.03
CA SER A 7 1.19 5.98 -21.42
C SER A 7 0.85 5.47 -20.02
N PHE A 8 0.92 4.15 -19.81
CA PHE A 8 0.73 3.52 -18.49
C PHE A 8 1.84 3.92 -17.52
N LYS A 9 3.11 3.97 -17.96
CA LYS A 9 4.23 4.44 -17.14
C LYS A 9 4.08 5.89 -16.70
N VAL A 10 3.56 6.77 -17.57
CA VAL A 10 3.26 8.17 -17.22
C VAL A 10 2.13 8.25 -16.19
N LEU A 11 1.10 7.41 -16.33
CA LEU A 11 -0.01 7.31 -15.39
C LEU A 11 0.45 6.83 -14.01
N ILE A 12 1.28 5.79 -13.95
CA ILE A 12 1.84 5.26 -12.70
C ILE A 12 2.70 6.30 -11.99
N LYS A 13 3.57 7.03 -12.69
CA LYS A 13 4.38 8.11 -12.08
C LYS A 13 3.54 9.27 -11.54
N LYS A 14 2.34 9.43 -12.08
CA LYS A 14 1.36 10.42 -11.66
C LYS A 14 0.63 9.96 -10.39
N ILE A 15 0.29 8.66 -10.31
CA ILE A 15 -0.33 8.04 -9.14
C ILE A 15 0.67 7.86 -7.99
N PHE A 16 1.92 7.51 -8.30
CA PHE A 16 3.00 7.31 -7.36
C PHE A 16 4.17 8.25 -7.70
N PRO A 17 4.11 9.54 -7.29
CA PRO A 17 5.18 10.49 -7.56
C PRO A 17 6.48 10.03 -6.86
N PRO A 18 7.61 9.86 -7.57
CA PRO A 18 8.82 9.20 -7.02
C PRO A 18 9.39 9.76 -5.71
N HIS A 19 9.13 11.03 -5.40
CA HIS A 19 9.62 11.70 -4.18
C HIS A 19 8.53 11.88 -3.12
N LYS A 20 7.30 11.43 -3.39
CA LYS A 20 6.14 11.69 -2.51
C LYS A 20 5.24 10.46 -2.33
N CYS A 21 5.70 9.29 -2.77
CA CYS A 21 4.91 8.06 -2.77
C CYS A 21 5.36 7.02 -1.73
N VAL A 22 6.58 7.10 -1.19
CA VAL A 22 7.04 6.19 -0.14
C VAL A 22 7.78 6.97 0.93
N TYR A 23 7.48 6.64 2.20
CA TYR A 23 8.07 7.25 3.38
C TYR A 23 8.42 6.15 4.39
N THR A 24 9.51 6.32 5.14
CA THR A 24 9.67 5.62 6.42
C THR A 24 9.03 6.48 7.50
N ILE A 25 8.18 5.87 8.32
CA ILE A 25 7.37 6.62 9.30
C ILE A 25 7.44 6.00 10.69
N ASP A 26 7.39 6.87 11.68
CA ASP A 26 7.18 6.55 13.09
C ASP A 26 5.70 6.72 13.42
N THR A 27 5.02 5.60 13.67
CA THR A 27 3.60 5.59 14.09
C THR A 27 3.42 5.65 15.60
N SER A 28 4.51 5.55 16.37
CA SER A 28 4.50 5.47 17.83
C SER A 28 4.85 6.80 18.51
N GLY A 29 5.58 7.67 17.81
CA GLY A 29 6.08 8.95 18.32
C GLY A 29 7.35 8.82 19.18
N ASP A 30 8.06 7.69 19.11
CA ASP A 30 9.29 7.44 19.87
C ASP A 30 10.58 7.96 19.17
N GLY A 31 10.43 8.51 17.95
CA GLY A 31 11.50 9.04 17.13
C GLY A 31 12.15 8.01 16.20
N THR A 32 11.68 6.77 16.19
CA THR A 32 12.19 5.67 15.36
C THR A 32 11.12 5.19 14.39
N ALA A 33 11.46 5.13 13.11
CA ALA A 33 10.56 4.56 12.11
C ALA A 33 10.24 3.10 12.45
N ASP A 34 8.96 2.76 12.39
CA ASP A 34 8.45 1.40 12.62
C ASP A 34 7.63 0.88 11.42
N SER A 35 7.38 1.74 10.44
CA SER A 35 6.52 1.43 9.31
C SER A 35 6.99 2.06 7.99
N ILE A 36 6.49 1.53 6.89
CA ILE A 36 6.56 2.16 5.57
C ILE A 36 5.17 2.69 5.24
N LEU A 37 5.10 3.94 4.78
CA LEU A 37 3.91 4.52 4.19
C LEU A 37 4.05 4.53 2.67
N ILE A 38 3.08 3.95 1.96
CA ILE A 38 2.94 4.02 0.52
C ILE A 38 1.75 4.94 0.21
N ARG A 39 2.01 6.05 -0.45
CA ARG A 39 1.05 7.09 -0.82
C ARG A 39 0.77 7.07 -2.32
N ALA A 40 -0.47 6.77 -2.67
CA ALA A 40 -1.02 6.97 -4.01
C ALA A 40 -1.79 8.29 -4.07
N VAL A 41 -1.61 9.07 -5.13
CA VAL A 41 -2.32 10.33 -5.37
C VAL A 41 -3.11 10.22 -6.66
N ASN A 42 -4.43 10.35 -6.60
CA ASN A 42 -5.21 10.38 -7.82
C ASN A 42 -5.07 11.74 -8.51
N VAL A 43 -4.39 11.81 -9.65
CA VAL A 43 -4.15 13.07 -10.40
C VAL A 43 -4.76 13.05 -11.80
N VAL A 44 -5.70 12.13 -12.05
CA VAL A 44 -6.21 11.84 -13.40
C VAL A 44 -7.66 12.26 -13.49
N ILE A 45 -8.56 11.46 -12.91
CA ILE A 45 -10.01 11.66 -12.91
C ILE A 45 -10.58 11.01 -11.64
N PRO A 46 -11.72 11.48 -11.13
CA PRO A 46 -12.42 10.78 -10.06
C PRO A 46 -12.69 9.31 -10.42
N ILE A 47 -12.41 8.40 -9.48
CA ILE A 47 -12.66 6.96 -9.59
C ILE A 47 -13.74 6.60 -8.59
N GLU A 48 -14.83 6.03 -9.08
CA GLU A 48 -15.88 5.47 -8.23
C GLU A 48 -15.59 3.99 -7.98
N ILE A 49 -15.48 3.64 -6.71
CA ILE A 49 -15.33 2.26 -6.27
C ILE A 49 -16.75 1.65 -6.20
N PRO A 50 -17.02 0.53 -6.89
CA PRO A 50 -18.34 -0.12 -6.84
C PRO A 50 -18.83 -0.37 -5.41
N GLU A 51 -20.14 -0.23 -5.15
CA GLU A 51 -20.74 -0.51 -3.82
C GLU A 51 -20.54 -1.97 -3.41
N GLU A 52 -20.77 -2.89 -4.36
CA GLU A 52 -20.46 -4.30 -4.20
C GLU A 52 -19.06 -4.54 -4.76
N LEU A 53 -18.09 -4.60 -3.85
CA LEU A 53 -16.73 -4.99 -4.19
C LEU A 53 -16.54 -6.43 -3.71
N ASP A 54 -16.76 -7.38 -4.61
CA ASP A 54 -16.47 -8.79 -4.33
C ASP A 54 -14.96 -9.01 -4.44
N ILE A 55 -14.27 -8.80 -3.31
CA ILE A 55 -12.84 -9.05 -3.23
C ILE A 55 -12.54 -10.53 -3.51
N GLY A 56 -13.48 -11.45 -3.24
CA GLY A 56 -13.38 -12.88 -3.58
C GLY A 56 -13.31 -13.14 -5.08
N ASP A 57 -14.13 -12.45 -5.86
CA ASP A 57 -14.05 -12.51 -7.32
C ASP A 57 -12.78 -11.85 -7.87
N MET A 58 -12.31 -10.74 -7.27
CA MET A 58 -11.06 -10.08 -7.68
C MET A 58 -9.80 -10.91 -7.41
N ILE A 59 -9.87 -11.83 -6.45
CA ILE A 59 -8.76 -12.73 -6.09
C ILE A 59 -8.94 -14.15 -6.62
N GLY A 60 -9.99 -14.41 -7.40
CA GLY A 60 -10.15 -15.65 -8.18
C GLY A 60 -10.75 -16.85 -7.45
N GLY A 61 -11.64 -16.66 -6.45
CA GLY A 61 -12.38 -17.77 -5.85
C GLY A 61 -13.14 -17.46 -4.55
N GLN A 62 -13.91 -18.44 -4.07
CA GLN A 62 -14.65 -18.35 -2.80
C GLN A 62 -13.68 -18.00 -1.67
N MET A 63 -13.79 -16.79 -1.13
CA MET A 63 -13.12 -16.40 0.10
C MET A 63 -13.59 -17.33 1.23
N ASP A 64 -12.74 -18.27 1.60
CA ASP A 64 -12.76 -18.75 2.97
C ASP A 64 -12.16 -17.65 3.84
N SER A 65 -13.03 -16.77 4.34
CA SER A 65 -12.66 -15.70 5.29
C SER A 65 -11.87 -16.22 6.50
N GLU A 66 -11.88 -17.54 6.75
CA GLU A 66 -11.14 -18.18 7.83
C GLU A 66 -9.67 -18.48 7.51
N ASN A 67 -9.30 -18.63 6.22
CA ASN A 67 -8.01 -19.16 5.77
C ASN A 67 -7.31 -18.32 4.69
N LEU A 68 -7.62 -17.03 4.64
CA LEU A 68 -7.17 -16.13 3.58
C LEU A 68 -5.65 -15.85 3.77
N ASP A 69 -4.84 -16.25 2.79
CA ASP A 69 -3.38 -16.06 2.78
C ASP A 69 -3.02 -14.86 1.92
N PHE A 70 -2.74 -13.72 2.55
CA PHE A 70 -2.44 -12.48 1.82
C PHE A 70 -1.20 -12.58 0.93
N SER A 71 -0.23 -13.43 1.31
CA SER A 71 0.96 -13.70 0.50
C SER A 71 0.66 -14.45 -0.80
N SER A 72 -0.51 -15.10 -0.88
CA SER A 72 -0.98 -15.75 -2.10
C SER A 72 -1.59 -14.76 -3.11
N PHE A 73 -1.98 -13.56 -2.66
CA PHE A 73 -2.66 -12.56 -3.48
C PHE A 73 -1.77 -11.39 -3.87
N LEU A 74 -0.92 -10.96 -2.94
CA LEU A 74 -0.01 -9.84 -3.13
C LEU A 74 1.33 -10.19 -2.50
N THR A 75 2.36 -10.20 -3.32
CA THR A 75 3.74 -10.22 -2.83
C THR A 75 4.34 -8.84 -3.00
N LEU A 76 4.92 -8.32 -1.92
CA LEU A 76 5.60 -7.04 -1.91
C LEU A 76 7.11 -7.28 -1.85
N TYR A 77 7.85 -6.61 -2.72
CA TYR A 77 9.30 -6.58 -2.69
C TYR A 77 9.79 -5.15 -2.50
N LEU A 78 10.82 -5.00 -1.68
CA LEU A 78 11.51 -3.77 -1.42
C LEU A 78 12.99 -3.99 -1.73
N ASP A 79 13.51 -3.32 -2.76
CA ASP A 79 14.84 -3.56 -3.30
C ASP A 79 15.12 -5.05 -3.53
N GLU A 80 14.19 -5.71 -4.24
CA GLU A 80 14.23 -7.15 -4.55
C GLU A 80 14.06 -8.08 -3.31
N GLU A 81 13.95 -7.52 -2.10
CA GLU A 81 13.69 -8.31 -0.90
C GLU A 81 12.20 -8.41 -0.60
N GLN A 82 11.72 -9.64 -0.49
CA GLN A 82 10.32 -9.90 -0.15
C GLN A 82 10.01 -9.41 1.27
N ILE A 83 9.04 -8.49 1.37
CA ILE A 83 8.41 -8.15 2.64
C ILE A 83 7.52 -9.34 3.03
N LYS A 84 7.86 -10.00 4.14
CA LYS A 84 7.06 -11.11 4.65
C LYS A 84 5.75 -10.58 5.20
N LEU A 85 4.70 -10.67 4.39
CA LEU A 85 3.34 -10.46 4.84
C LEU A 85 2.88 -11.70 5.65
N PRO A 86 2.03 -11.52 6.68
CA PRO A 86 1.58 -12.66 7.48
C PRO A 86 0.72 -13.63 6.67
N LYS A 87 0.86 -14.93 6.96
CA LYS A 87 0.29 -16.02 6.16
C LYS A 87 -1.13 -16.42 6.54
N ASN A 88 -1.65 -15.96 7.69
CA ASN A 88 -2.94 -16.44 8.21
C ASN A 88 -3.72 -15.32 8.89
N LEU A 89 -4.89 -15.00 8.35
CA LEU A 89 -5.64 -13.78 8.65
C LEU A 89 -6.46 -13.82 9.96
N LYS A 90 -6.99 -14.98 10.39
CA LYS A 90 -7.75 -15.09 11.65
C LYS A 90 -6.90 -15.38 12.88
N SER A 91 -5.73 -15.99 12.72
CA SER A 91 -4.87 -16.38 13.85
C SER A 91 -3.88 -15.31 14.28
N GLU A 92 -3.72 -14.23 13.52
CA GLU A 92 -2.79 -13.16 13.87
C GLU A 92 -3.51 -11.81 14.00
N LYS A 93 -3.58 -11.32 15.24
CA LYS A 93 -3.70 -9.88 15.52
C LYS A 93 -2.75 -9.02 14.65
N SER A 94 -1.63 -9.61 14.21
CA SER A 94 -0.54 -8.95 13.50
C SER A 94 -0.97 -8.27 12.19
N LEU A 95 -1.81 -8.85 11.32
CA LEU A 95 -2.08 -8.19 10.02
C LEU A 95 -2.99 -6.96 10.17
N THR A 96 -4.02 -7.03 11.02
CA THR A 96 -4.84 -5.87 11.42
C THR A 96 -4.05 -4.80 12.17
N GLU A 97 -3.04 -5.17 12.95
CA GLU A 97 -2.17 -4.23 13.66
C GLU A 97 -1.08 -3.63 12.75
N ASN A 98 -0.71 -4.34 11.68
CA ASN A 98 0.41 -3.99 10.79
C ASN A 98 -0.04 -3.35 9.46
N PHE A 99 -1.33 -3.40 9.12
CA PHE A 99 -1.89 -2.79 7.91
C PHE A 99 -2.90 -1.70 8.28
N SER A 100 -2.80 -0.54 7.63
CA SER A 100 -3.85 0.48 7.70
C SER A 100 -3.94 1.22 6.37
N LEU A 101 -5.16 1.39 5.86
CA LEU A 101 -5.45 2.21 4.70
C LEU A 101 -6.13 3.50 5.15
N TYR A 102 -5.67 4.65 4.68
CA TYR A 102 -6.29 5.94 4.94
C TYR A 102 -6.77 6.57 3.64
N HIS A 103 -8.01 7.07 3.64
CA HIS A 103 -8.58 7.84 2.53
C HIS A 103 -9.55 8.88 3.09
N LYS A 104 -9.33 10.17 2.79
CA LYS A 104 -10.12 11.31 3.31
C LYS A 104 -10.35 11.24 4.82
N ASP A 105 -9.27 11.17 5.58
CA ASP A 105 -9.25 11.16 7.04
C ASP A 105 -9.89 9.92 7.69
N GLN A 106 -10.30 8.93 6.89
CA GLN A 106 -10.83 7.68 7.40
C GLN A 106 -9.77 6.60 7.36
N LYS A 107 -9.48 6.06 8.55
CA LYS A 107 -8.71 4.83 8.71
C LYS A 107 -9.60 3.62 8.47
N LEU A 108 -9.17 2.77 7.55
CA LEU A 108 -9.77 1.49 7.26
C LEU A 108 -8.77 0.41 7.63
N SER A 109 -9.21 -0.50 8.50
CA SER A 109 -8.48 -1.72 8.78
C SER A 109 -8.59 -2.69 7.60
N PHE A 110 -7.76 -3.72 7.61
CA PHE A 110 -7.87 -4.79 6.64
C PHE A 110 -9.27 -5.44 6.63
N ASN A 111 -9.86 -5.69 7.81
CA ASN A 111 -11.21 -6.27 7.91
C ASN A 111 -12.26 -5.36 7.29
N ASP A 112 -12.12 -4.03 7.44
CA ASP A 112 -13.04 -3.09 6.80
C ASP A 112 -12.96 -3.17 5.27
N LEU A 113 -11.77 -3.42 4.71
CA LEU A 113 -11.61 -3.65 3.28
C LEU A 113 -12.30 -4.95 2.86
N VAL A 114 -12.04 -6.06 3.56
CA VAL A 114 -12.65 -7.38 3.27
C VAL A 114 -14.17 -7.36 3.40
N GLU A 115 -14.71 -6.62 4.36
CA GLU A 115 -16.16 -6.42 4.54
C GLU A 115 -16.76 -5.46 3.51
N GLY A 116 -15.98 -4.97 2.55
CA GLY A 116 -16.46 -4.11 1.47
C GLY A 116 -16.73 -2.67 1.89
N LYS A 117 -16.28 -2.20 3.07
CA LYS A 117 -16.52 -0.82 3.55
C LYS A 117 -15.77 0.25 2.75
N PHE A 118 -14.88 -0.17 1.84
CA PHE A 118 -14.29 0.72 0.83
C PHE A 118 -15.20 0.91 -0.39
N GLY A 119 -16.19 0.03 -0.58
CA GLY A 119 -17.18 0.11 -1.65
C GLY A 119 -18.02 1.38 -1.60
N GLY A 120 -18.46 1.84 -2.76
CA GLY A 120 -19.29 3.05 -2.93
C GLY A 120 -18.54 4.37 -2.71
N ARG A 121 -17.23 4.32 -2.48
CA ARG A 121 -16.41 5.53 -2.27
C ARG A 121 -15.94 6.12 -3.58
N THR A 122 -15.88 7.45 -3.64
CA THR A 122 -15.23 8.15 -4.74
C THR A 122 -13.85 8.65 -4.33
N ILE A 123 -12.81 8.17 -5.04
CA ILE A 123 -11.46 8.72 -5.03
C ILE A 123 -11.44 9.87 -6.04
N GLY A 124 -11.69 11.08 -5.56
CA GLY A 124 -11.68 12.31 -6.35
C GLY A 124 -10.29 12.71 -6.84
N LEU A 125 -10.27 13.71 -7.72
CA LEU A 125 -9.04 14.30 -8.22
C LEU A 125 -8.32 15.05 -7.09
N GLY A 126 -7.05 14.73 -6.87
CA GLY A 126 -6.21 15.26 -5.81
C GLY A 126 -6.24 14.45 -4.51
N ASP A 127 -7.16 13.48 -4.40
CA ASP A 127 -7.25 12.63 -3.21
C ASP A 127 -6.03 11.73 -3.09
N LYS A 128 -5.68 11.44 -1.83
CA LYS A 128 -4.57 10.56 -1.47
C LYS A 128 -5.11 9.30 -0.83
N ILE A 129 -4.50 8.17 -1.15
CA ILE A 129 -4.66 6.90 -0.45
C ILE A 129 -3.32 6.55 0.17
N ASP A 130 -3.33 6.40 1.47
CA ASP A 130 -2.15 6.11 2.27
C ASP A 130 -2.25 4.69 2.81
N ILE A 131 -1.30 3.85 2.43
CA ILE A 131 -1.19 2.48 2.89
C ILE A 131 0.00 2.41 3.84
N VAL A 132 -0.27 2.16 5.12
CA VAL A 132 0.74 2.00 6.16
C VAL A 132 0.97 0.52 6.41
N LEU A 133 2.24 0.12 6.31
CA LEU A 133 2.72 -1.24 6.55
C LEU A 133 3.76 -1.22 7.65
N LYS A 134 3.46 -1.78 8.83
CA LYS A 134 4.49 -2.05 9.83
C LYS A 134 5.43 -3.12 9.29
N VAL A 135 6.73 -2.85 9.36
CA VAL A 135 7.77 -3.74 8.85
C VAL A 135 8.84 -3.95 9.91
N GLY A 136 9.49 -5.11 9.89
CA GLY A 136 10.54 -5.41 10.86
C GLY A 136 11.74 -4.46 10.72
N GLU A 137 12.42 -4.21 11.83
CA GLU A 137 13.61 -3.34 11.92
C GLU A 137 14.68 -3.68 10.86
N LYS A 138 14.89 -4.97 10.58
CA LYS A 138 15.84 -5.43 9.55
C LYS A 138 15.51 -4.89 8.15
N THR A 139 14.23 -4.75 7.82
CA THR A 139 13.77 -4.20 6.53
C THR A 139 13.98 -2.68 6.52
N LEU A 140 13.61 -2.01 7.61
CA LEU A 140 13.76 -0.55 7.74
C LEU A 140 15.22 -0.10 7.69
N ASN A 141 16.12 -0.85 8.33
CA ASN A 141 17.56 -0.53 8.34
C ASN A 141 18.22 -0.61 6.96
N LYS A 142 17.56 -1.22 5.96
CA LYS A 142 18.05 -1.26 4.57
C LYS A 142 17.58 -0.06 3.76
N LEU A 143 16.46 0.54 4.15
CA LEU A 143 16.01 1.80 3.60
C LEU A 143 16.94 2.91 4.10
N THR A 144 17.76 3.40 3.20
CA THR A 144 18.70 4.49 3.45
C THR A 144 18.36 5.64 2.51
N GLU A 145 19.01 6.79 2.62
CA GLU A 145 18.80 7.82 1.61
C GLU A 145 19.30 7.35 0.24
N GLY A 146 18.49 7.54 -0.80
CA GLY A 146 18.81 7.10 -2.15
C GLY A 146 17.63 6.48 -2.88
N LYS A 147 17.94 5.82 -3.98
CA LYS A 147 16.96 5.23 -4.90
C LYS A 147 16.60 3.83 -4.44
N HIS A 148 15.30 3.56 -4.46
CA HIS A 148 14.72 2.30 -4.07
C HIS A 148 13.63 1.88 -5.04
N THR A 149 13.30 0.59 -5.01
CA THR A 149 12.21 0.01 -5.80
C THR A 149 11.25 -0.73 -4.89
N LEU A 150 9.96 -0.41 -5.03
CA LEU A 150 8.85 -1.19 -4.48
C LEU A 150 8.18 -1.93 -5.63
N THR A 151 8.19 -3.25 -5.59
CA THR A 151 7.52 -4.10 -6.57
C THR A 151 6.31 -4.78 -5.92
N LEU A 152 5.16 -4.67 -6.57
CA LEU A 152 3.93 -5.34 -6.18
C LEU A 152 3.62 -6.42 -7.21
N GLU A 153 3.68 -7.67 -6.80
CA GLU A 153 3.34 -8.82 -7.64
C GLU A 153 2.02 -9.44 -7.21
N SER A 154 1.17 -9.73 -8.19
CA SER A 154 -0.10 -10.44 -7.98
C SER A 154 -0.38 -11.35 -9.16
N SER A 155 -1.12 -12.44 -8.92
CA SER A 155 -1.68 -13.27 -9.98
C SER A 155 -2.87 -12.60 -10.69
N SER A 156 -3.53 -11.64 -10.03
CA SER A 156 -4.73 -10.96 -10.53
C SER A 156 -4.45 -9.73 -11.39
N PHE A 157 -3.24 -9.15 -11.32
CA PHE A 157 -2.88 -7.96 -12.08
C PHE A 157 -1.38 -7.93 -12.45
N PRO A 158 -0.99 -7.22 -13.53
CA PRO A 158 0.41 -7.10 -13.92
C PRO A 158 1.28 -6.53 -12.79
N SER A 159 2.50 -7.06 -12.64
CA SER A 159 3.46 -6.56 -11.67
C SER A 159 3.65 -5.04 -11.81
N LEU A 160 3.64 -4.35 -10.67
CA LEU A 160 3.77 -2.91 -10.58
C LEU A 160 5.10 -2.55 -9.92
N ASP A 161 5.99 -1.92 -10.69
CA ASP A 161 7.26 -1.38 -10.20
C ASP A 161 7.19 0.11 -9.93
N VAL A 162 7.27 0.48 -8.65
CA VAL A 162 7.33 1.85 -8.19
C VAL A 162 8.78 2.18 -7.82
N HIS A 163 9.39 3.06 -8.62
CA HIS A 163 10.72 3.60 -8.31
C HIS A 163 10.56 4.86 -7.47
N PHE A 164 11.18 4.89 -6.29
CA PHE A 164 11.11 6.01 -5.37
C PHE A 164 12.48 6.41 -4.86
N ASN A 165 12.57 7.60 -4.27
CA ASN A 165 13.80 8.10 -3.68
C ASN A 165 13.53 8.52 -2.24
N LEU A 166 14.28 7.96 -1.29
CA LEU A 166 14.31 8.41 0.09
C LEU A 166 15.34 9.52 0.25
N SER A 167 14.97 10.51 1.04
CA SER A 167 15.71 11.73 1.34
C SER A 167 15.20 12.28 2.67
N GLU A 168 15.86 13.31 3.20
CA GLU A 168 15.38 14.05 4.39
C GLU A 168 13.89 14.40 4.34
N ASP A 169 13.31 14.63 3.16
CA ASP A 169 11.90 15.00 2.99
C ASP A 169 10.91 13.89 3.34
N ASN A 170 11.31 12.63 3.22
CA ASN A 170 10.44 11.46 3.36
C ASN A 170 11.05 10.32 4.20
N PHE A 171 12.11 10.62 4.94
CA PHE A 171 12.76 9.70 5.85
C PHE A 171 12.37 10.00 7.31
N ASN A 172 12.01 8.95 8.06
CA ASN A 172 11.69 8.97 9.48
C ASN A 172 10.67 10.07 9.87
N ARG A 173 9.54 10.14 9.15
CA ARG A 173 8.47 11.12 9.41
C ARG A 173 7.52 10.63 10.49
N ILE A 174 7.04 11.54 11.34
CA ILE A 174 5.96 11.20 12.26
C ILE A 174 4.67 11.09 11.45
N TYR A 175 3.92 10.03 11.65
CA TYR A 175 2.64 9.83 10.98
C TYR A 175 1.54 9.44 11.97
N SER A 176 0.55 10.32 12.10
CA SER A 176 -0.58 10.14 13.01
C SER A 176 -1.87 10.62 12.36
N ASP A 177 -2.97 9.92 12.61
CA ASP A 177 -4.32 10.32 12.19
C ASP A 177 -4.47 10.61 10.69
N GLY A 178 -3.69 9.95 9.84
CA GLY A 178 -3.74 10.14 8.39
C GLY A 178 -2.83 11.26 7.85
N GLU A 179 -2.06 11.92 8.72
CA GLU A 179 -1.22 13.06 8.34
C GLU A 179 0.26 12.80 8.61
N LEU A 180 1.12 13.28 7.68
CA LEU A 180 2.57 13.37 7.88
C LEU A 180 2.87 14.69 8.57
N GLN A 181 3.67 14.63 9.64
CA GLN A 181 4.17 15.80 10.38
C GLN A 181 5.62 16.13 10.01
#